data_AF-A0A0D2P214-F1
#
_entry.id   AF-A0A0D2P214-F1
#
_cell.length_a   1.000
_cell.length_b   1.000
_cell.length_c   1.000
_cell.angle_alpha   90.00
_cell.angle_beta   90.00
_cell.angle_gamma   90.00
#
_symmetry.space_group_name_H-M   'P 1'
#
loop_
_entity.id
_entity.type
_entity.pdbx_description
1 polymer ?
#
loop_
_entity_poly.entity_id
_entity_poly.type
_entity_poly.pdbx_seq_one_letter_code
_entity_poly.pdbx_strand_id
1 'polypeptide(L)'
;QQDDFKNQPSMLETFIKSRGHECIFLPKFHCELNPIEMYWGWCKYRYREVEQKTFQDAKDAVKQYLEACPTEVIRHFINCSWRFMSAYRLGLTGYAATWAVHKQRQHQQV
;
A
#
# COMPACT_ATOMS: atom_id res chain seq x y z
N GLN A 1 -31.32 -2.33 -15.50
CA GLN A 1 -30.71 -1.74 -14.28
C GLN A 1 -30.74 -0.23 -14.47
N GLN A 2 -31.19 0.52 -13.47
CA GLN A 2 -31.38 1.96 -13.58
C GLN A 2 -30.04 2.66 -13.30
N ASP A 3 -29.55 3.43 -14.28
CA ASP A 3 -28.17 3.96 -14.27
C ASP A 3 -27.92 5.00 -13.16
N ASP A 4 -28.98 5.67 -12.69
CA ASP A 4 -28.91 6.65 -11.60
C ASP A 4 -28.38 6.05 -10.29
N PHE A 5 -28.74 4.80 -9.97
CA PHE A 5 -28.24 4.13 -8.77
C PHE A 5 -26.80 3.63 -8.91
N LYS A 6 -26.33 3.35 -10.13
CA LYS A 6 -24.95 2.90 -10.37
C LYS A 6 -23.95 4.04 -10.29
N ASN A 7 -24.35 5.22 -10.71
CA ASN A 7 -23.48 6.39 -10.83
C ASN A 7 -23.53 7.31 -9.60
N GLN A 8 -24.36 6.98 -8.60
CA GLN A 8 -24.45 7.78 -7.38
C GLN A 8 -23.15 7.65 -6.56
N PRO A 9 -22.45 8.77 -6.28
CA PRO A 9 -21.26 8.74 -5.42
C PRO A 9 -21.64 8.34 -4.00
N SER A 10 -20.78 7.57 -3.35
CA SER A 10 -21.06 7.11 -1.98
C SER A 10 -21.05 8.28 -0.99
N MET A 11 -21.74 8.11 0.15
CA MET A 11 -21.70 9.09 1.25
C MET A 11 -20.26 9.39 1.69
N LEU A 12 -19.43 8.34 1.80
CA LEU A 12 -18.03 8.47 2.20
C LEU A 12 -17.21 9.23 1.15
N GLU A 13 -17.39 8.92 -0.13
CA GLU A 13 -16.74 9.64 -1.22
C GLU A 13 -17.14 11.12 -1.24
N THR A 14 -18.43 11.41 -1.04
CA THR A 14 -18.93 12.79 -0.95
C THR A 14 -18.31 13.53 0.23
N PHE A 15 -18.19 12.88 1.40
CA PHE A 15 -17.54 13.45 2.58
C PHE A 15 -16.04 13.70 2.37
N ILE A 16 -15.32 12.77 1.78
CA ILE A 16 -13.87 12.92 1.49
C ILE A 16 -13.66 14.09 0.52
N LYS A 17 -14.44 14.15 -0.56
CA LYS A 17 -14.38 15.24 -1.55
C LYS A 17 -14.75 16.60 -0.95
N SER A 18 -15.75 16.68 -0.07
CA SER A 18 -16.12 17.94 0.59
C SER A 18 -15.03 18.51 1.52
N ARG A 19 -14.08 17.66 1.94
CA ARG A 19 -12.88 18.04 2.70
C ARG A 19 -11.68 18.39 1.82
N GLY A 20 -11.83 18.38 0.50
CA GLY A 20 -10.76 18.68 -0.47
C GLY A 20 -9.79 17.52 -0.72
N HIS A 21 -10.18 16.29 -0.41
CA HIS A 21 -9.39 15.09 -0.65
C HIS A 21 -9.93 14.27 -1.82
N GLU A 22 -9.05 13.49 -2.44
CA GLU A 22 -9.42 12.58 -3.52
C GLU A 22 -9.53 11.13 -3.04
N CYS A 23 -10.48 10.39 -3.62
CA CYS A 23 -10.66 8.97 -3.36
C CYS A 23 -9.86 8.14 -4.37
N ILE A 24 -8.86 7.39 -3.90
CA ILE A 24 -8.13 6.43 -4.72
C ILE A 24 -8.82 5.06 -4.61
N PHE A 25 -9.44 4.61 -5.71
CA PHE A 25 -10.01 3.27 -5.80
C PHE A 25 -8.99 2.29 -6.34
N LEU A 26 -8.67 1.27 -5.53
CA LEU A 26 -7.73 0.23 -5.89
C LEU A 26 -8.47 -1.00 -6.46
N PRO A 27 -7.89 -1.68 -7.46
CA PRO A 27 -8.52 -2.87 -8.03
C PRO A 27 -8.51 -4.03 -7.02
N LYS A 28 -9.55 -4.87 -7.08
CA LYS A 28 -9.72 -6.00 -6.17
C LYS A 28 -8.62 -7.05 -6.41
N PHE A 29 -8.15 -7.68 -5.34
CA PHE A 29 -7.15 -8.77 -5.36
C PHE A 29 -5.75 -8.36 -5.86
N HIS A 30 -5.43 -7.07 -5.82
CA HIS A 30 -4.12 -6.52 -6.18
C HIS A 30 -3.49 -5.79 -4.98
N CYS A 31 -3.15 -6.54 -3.93
CA CYS A 31 -2.62 -5.94 -2.70
C CYS A 31 -1.27 -5.22 -2.91
N GLU A 32 -0.50 -5.60 -3.92
CA GLU A 32 0.73 -4.95 -4.36
C GLU A 32 0.53 -3.52 -4.88
N LEU A 33 -0.69 -3.16 -5.28
CA LEU A 33 -1.07 -1.80 -5.67
C LEU A 33 -1.50 -0.93 -4.49
N ASN A 34 -1.54 -1.49 -3.27
CA ASN A 34 -1.89 -0.78 -2.05
C ASN A 34 -0.64 -0.57 -1.17
N PRO A 35 0.03 0.61 -1.20
CA PRO A 35 1.27 0.83 -0.46
C PRO A 35 1.15 0.61 1.06
N ILE A 36 -0.05 0.71 1.63
CA ILE A 36 -0.28 0.48 3.06
C ILE A 36 0.04 -0.96 3.48
N GLU A 37 -0.11 -1.94 2.58
CA GLU A 37 0.20 -3.35 2.87
C GLU A 37 1.71 -3.54 3.12
N MET A 38 2.54 -2.86 2.33
CA MET A 38 3.99 -2.85 2.51
C MET A 38 4.39 -2.13 3.80
N TYR A 39 3.71 -1.02 4.12
CA TYR A 39 3.91 -0.29 5.36
C TYR A 39 3.57 -1.13 6.60
N TRP A 40 2.43 -1.82 6.59
CA TRP A 40 2.08 -2.78 7.64
C TRP A 40 3.08 -3.92 7.74
N GLY A 41 3.56 -4.44 6.60
CA GLY A 41 4.62 -5.45 6.57
C GLY A 41 5.89 -4.97 7.28
N TRP A 42 6.33 -3.74 6.99
CA TRP A 42 7.50 -3.13 7.64
C TRP A 42 7.31 -2.95 9.14
N CYS A 43 6.16 -2.40 9.56
CA CYS A 43 5.86 -2.17 10.98
C CYS A 43 5.79 -3.50 11.75
N LYS A 44 5.12 -4.51 11.18
CA LYS A 44 4.99 -5.84 11.81
C LYS A 44 6.33 -6.56 11.90
N TYR A 45 7.21 -6.40 10.92
CA TYR A 45 8.55 -6.97 10.97
C TYR A 45 9.33 -6.42 12.16
N ARG A 46 9.38 -5.09 12.31
CA ARG A 46 10.07 -4.44 13.44
C ARG A 46 9.42 -4.71 14.79
N TYR A 47 8.09 -4.72 14.84
CA TYR A 47 7.36 -5.11 16.03
C TYR A 47 7.78 -6.50 16.53
N ARG A 48 8.02 -7.47 15.63
CA ARG A 48 8.44 -8.83 16.00
C ARG A 48 9.88 -8.93 16.48
N GLU A 49 10.72 -7.92 16.24
CA GLU A 49 12.12 -7.90 16.71
C GLU A 49 12.23 -7.49 18.18
N VAL A 50 11.17 -6.95 18.76
CA VAL A 50 11.14 -6.51 20.16
C VAL A 50 10.38 -7.53 21.00
N GLU A 51 10.88 -7.81 22.19
CA GLU A 51 10.16 -8.58 23.19
C GLU A 51 9.09 -7.69 23.87
N GLN A 52 7.83 -8.13 23.86
CA GLN A 52 6.74 -7.48 24.61
C GLN A 52 6.30 -8.39 25.75
N LYS A 53 6.42 -7.92 26.99
CA LYS A 53 6.10 -8.72 28.18
C LYS A 53 4.68 -8.46 28.67
N THR A 54 4.18 -7.25 28.43
CA THR A 54 2.84 -6.83 28.80
C THR A 54 2.04 -6.35 27.59
N PHE A 55 0.72 -6.26 27.75
CA PHE A 55 -0.14 -5.67 26.73
C PHE A 55 0.15 -4.18 26.50
N GLN A 56 0.63 -3.47 27.53
CA GLN A 56 1.03 -2.08 27.38
C GLN A 56 2.28 -1.96 26.53
N ASP A 57 3.29 -2.82 26.76
CA ASP A 57 4.50 -2.90 25.93
C ASP A 57 4.14 -3.18 24.46
N ALA A 58 3.14 -4.04 24.22
CA ALA A 58 2.63 -4.31 22.86
C ALA A 58 2.02 -3.06 22.21
N LYS A 59 1.22 -2.28 22.93
CA LYS A 59 0.67 -1.03 22.40
C LYS A 59 1.76 0.00 22.12
N ASP A 60 2.71 0.14 23.02
CA ASP A 60 3.79 1.11 22.90
C ASP A 60 4.72 0.73 21.73
N ALA A 61 5.03 -0.56 21.55
CA ALA A 61 5.77 -1.05 20.40
C ALA A 61 5.03 -0.81 19.07
N VAL A 62 3.71 -1.02 19.01
CA VAL A 62 2.92 -0.71 17.82
C VAL A 62 3.02 0.78 17.49
N LYS A 63 2.82 1.66 18.47
CA LYS A 63 2.91 3.12 18.26
C LYS A 63 4.31 3.52 17.80
N GLN A 64 5.33 3.03 18.47
CA GLN A 64 6.73 3.30 18.14
C GLN A 64 7.03 2.95 16.68
N TYR A 65 6.65 1.77 16.21
CA TYR A 65 6.99 1.34 14.85
C TYR A 65 6.10 1.93 13.76
N LEU A 66 4.88 2.35 14.09
CA LEU A 66 4.10 3.19 13.19
C LEU A 66 4.78 4.55 12.97
N GLU A 67 5.30 5.17 14.02
CA GLU A 67 5.96 6.48 13.92
C GLU A 67 7.40 6.40 13.39
N ALA A 68 8.05 5.23 13.46
CA ALA A 68 9.46 5.05 13.09
C ALA A 68 9.72 4.79 11.60
N CYS A 69 8.69 4.60 10.76
CA CYS A 69 8.89 4.28 9.35
C CYS A 69 9.50 5.47 8.60
N PRO A 70 10.74 5.37 8.05
CA PRO A 70 11.36 6.50 7.37
C PRO A 70 10.59 6.91 6.12
N THR A 71 10.52 8.22 5.84
CA THR A 71 9.84 8.73 4.65
C THR A 71 10.39 8.14 3.35
N GLU A 72 11.69 7.88 3.26
CA GLU A 72 12.29 7.24 2.08
C GLU A 72 11.79 5.82 1.85
N VAL A 73 11.53 5.08 2.94
CA VAL A 73 10.96 3.74 2.89
C VAL A 73 9.51 3.80 2.40
N ILE A 74 8.72 4.78 2.89
CA ILE A 74 7.35 5.03 2.41
C ILE A 74 7.34 5.36 0.91
N ARG A 75 8.24 6.22 0.45
CA ARG A 75 8.39 6.54 -0.99
C ARG A 75 8.74 5.28 -1.80
N HIS A 76 9.58 4.40 -1.27
CA HIS A 76 9.90 3.14 -1.92
C HIS A 76 8.67 2.24 -2.09
N PHE A 77 7.77 2.20 -1.10
CA PHE A 77 6.52 1.44 -1.19
C PHE A 77 5.60 1.96 -2.30
N ILE A 78 5.42 3.28 -2.34
CA ILE A 78 4.65 3.93 -3.41
C ILE A 78 5.26 3.59 -4.77
N ASN A 79 6.57 3.77 -4.93
CA ASN A 79 7.28 3.44 -6.18
C ASN A 79 7.16 1.96 -6.58
N CYS A 80 7.11 1.06 -5.61
CA CYS A 80 6.87 -0.36 -5.86
C CYS A 80 5.48 -0.58 -6.49
N SER A 81 4.43 -0.01 -5.91
CA SER A 81 3.07 -0.08 -6.46
C SER A 81 2.98 0.54 -7.86
N TRP A 82 3.70 1.64 -8.13
CA TRP A 82 3.78 2.22 -9.47
C TRP A 82 4.41 1.27 -10.50
N ARG A 83 5.44 0.51 -10.13
CA ARG A 83 6.08 -0.47 -11.02
C ARG A 83 5.15 -1.64 -11.34
N PHE A 84 4.44 -2.15 -10.32
CA PHE A 84 3.39 -3.15 -10.55
C PHE A 84 2.29 -2.61 -11.47
N MET A 85 1.83 -1.38 -11.24
CA MET A 85 0.85 -0.75 -12.13
C MET A 85 1.36 -0.63 -13.57
N SER A 86 2.64 -0.28 -13.76
CA SER A 86 3.26 -0.25 -15.09
C SER A 86 3.29 -1.64 -15.74
N ALA A 87 3.63 -2.69 -15.00
CA ALA A 87 3.64 -4.07 -15.50
C ALA A 87 2.23 -4.51 -15.92
N TYR A 88 1.21 -4.20 -15.12
CA TYR A 88 -0.19 -4.51 -15.44
C TYR A 88 -0.69 -3.76 -16.68
N ARG A 89 -0.29 -2.50 -16.86
CA ARG A 89 -0.63 -1.73 -18.08
C ARG A 89 -0.02 -2.33 -19.35
N LEU A 90 1.07 -3.09 -19.22
CA LEU A 90 1.69 -3.85 -20.32
C LEU A 90 1.07 -5.25 -20.50
N GLY A 91 0.02 -5.59 -19.74
CA GLY A 91 -0.68 -6.87 -19.81
C GLY A 91 0.00 -8.01 -19.03
N LEU A 92 1.08 -7.74 -18.30
CA LEU A 92 1.72 -8.75 -17.44
C LEU A 92 0.87 -9.01 -16.21
N THR A 93 0.75 -10.25 -15.76
CA THR A 93 -0.01 -10.61 -14.55
C THR A 93 0.73 -11.62 -13.69
N GLY A 94 0.33 -11.70 -12.41
CA GLY A 94 0.86 -12.68 -11.46
C GLY A 94 2.38 -12.75 -11.43
N TYR A 95 2.94 -13.95 -11.65
CA TYR A 95 4.38 -14.18 -11.61
C TYR A 95 5.16 -13.34 -12.64
N ALA A 96 4.60 -13.11 -13.82
CA ALA A 96 5.27 -12.33 -14.87
C ALA A 96 5.42 -10.85 -14.47
N ALA A 97 4.40 -10.27 -13.84
CA ALA A 97 4.46 -8.91 -13.30
C ALA A 97 5.51 -8.81 -12.18
N THR A 98 5.47 -9.75 -11.23
CA THR A 98 6.47 -9.83 -10.14
C THR A 98 7.89 -9.94 -10.67
N TRP A 99 8.15 -10.84 -11.62
CA TRP A 99 9.46 -11.00 -12.24
C TRP A 99 9.95 -9.71 -12.91
N ALA A 100 9.08 -9.02 -13.66
CA ALA A 100 9.43 -7.77 -14.33
C ALA A 100 9.81 -6.66 -13.34
N VAL A 101 9.06 -6.51 -12.25
CA VAL A 101 9.35 -5.54 -11.19
C VAL A 101 10.69 -5.84 -10.51
N HIS A 102 11.00 -7.12 -10.24
CA HIS A 102 12.28 -7.52 -9.65
C HIS A 102 13.45 -7.28 -10.60
N LYS A 103 13.31 -7.63 -11.88
CA LYS A 103 14.35 -7.41 -12.89
C LYS A 103 14.67 -5.93 -13.04
N GLN A 104 13.66 -5.06 -13.09
CA GLN A 104 13.87 -3.61 -13.15
C GLN A 104 14.68 -3.07 -11.97
N ARG A 105 14.48 -3.61 -10.75
CA ARG A 105 15.27 -3.22 -9.56
C ARG A 105 16.75 -3.51 -9.74
N GLN A 106 17.10 -4.68 -10.30
CA GLN A 106 18.50 -5.07 -10.53
C GLN A 106 19.20 -4.15 -11.54
N HIS A 107 18.50 -3.74 -12.59
CA HIS A 107 19.06 -2.83 -13.61
C HIS A 107 19.37 -1.44 -13.06
N GLN A 108 18.70 -0.99 -11.99
CA GLN A 108 18.93 0.31 -11.35
C GLN A 108 20.04 0.27 -10.29
N GLN A 109 20.63 -0.89 -10.04
CA GLN A 109 21.75 -1.06 -9.10
C GLN A 109 23.12 -1.14 -9.81
N VAL A 110 23.13 -1.16 -11.14
CA VAL A 110 24.32 -1.09 -12.01
C VAL A 110 24.56 0.37 -12.37
#